data_AF-A0AAD7D2R7-F1
#
_entry.id   AF-A0AAD7D2R7-F1
#
_cell.length_a   1.000
_cell.length_b   1.000
_cell.length_c   1.000
_cell.angle_alpha   90.00
_cell.angle_beta   90.00
_cell.angle_gamma   90.00
#
_symmetry.space_group_name_H-M   'P 1'
#
loop_
_entity.id
_entity.type
_entity.pdbx_description
1 polymer ?
#
loop_
_entity_poly.entity_id
_entity_poly.type
_entity_poly.pdbx_seq_one_letter_code
_entity_poly.pdbx_strand_id
1 'polypeptide(L)'
;MTDMCETEQWAVFLTATADAKTLNRALLRIQGWEVSEYLCDSKWTVLTSTQLPPMTPPPTATAFGENHRNEFTGRSLAEVNTFMRAVSDKLEELEIFLELWLIIDDIGLATDTCVVCKQCFDGGDEDDASTWSYTDNFEALRIPIDQAWPVFSGLVLGREFIDYQANDLSVQSDGTVQFDTSYSKELTDPDVLDRRQKGWQMWKDQGHVD
;
A
#
# COMPACT_ATOMS: atom_id res chain seq x y z
N MET A 1 11.69 19.16 -14.08
CA MET A 1 11.80 17.87 -13.36
C MET A 1 10.57 17.82 -12.48
N THR A 2 9.45 17.69 -13.18
CA THR A 2 8.06 17.94 -12.79
C THR A 2 7.28 17.12 -13.82
N ASP A 3 6.24 16.40 -13.39
CA ASP A 3 5.41 15.44 -14.18
C ASP A 3 5.77 13.94 -14.17
N MET A 4 6.34 13.39 -13.10
CA MET A 4 6.26 11.93 -12.88
C MET A 4 5.33 11.50 -11.72
N CYS A 5 4.92 12.43 -10.84
CA CYS A 5 4.16 12.07 -9.62
C CYS A 5 2.64 12.32 -9.67
N GLU A 6 2.08 12.83 -10.77
CA GLU A 6 0.66 13.26 -10.74
C GLU A 6 -0.34 12.10 -10.97
N THR A 7 0.02 11.04 -11.69
CA THR A 7 -0.92 9.98 -12.10
C THR A 7 -0.71 8.60 -11.50
N GLU A 8 0.45 8.31 -10.91
CA GLU A 8 0.77 6.96 -10.43
C GLU A 8 -0.11 6.57 -9.23
N GLN A 9 -0.79 5.42 -9.37
CA GLN A 9 -1.60 4.82 -8.32
C GLN A 9 -0.97 3.53 -7.81
N TRP A 10 -1.11 3.24 -6.53
CA TRP A 10 -0.53 2.05 -5.91
C TRP A 10 -1.61 1.09 -5.43
N ALA A 11 -1.42 -0.19 -5.74
CA ALA A 11 -2.37 -1.23 -5.38
C ALA A 11 -2.40 -1.45 -3.87
N VAL A 12 -3.62 -1.49 -3.31
CA VAL A 12 -3.90 -1.94 -1.95
C VAL A 12 -4.79 -3.17 -2.01
N PHE A 13 -4.34 -4.23 -1.37
CA PHE A 13 -5.09 -5.47 -1.23
C PHE A 13 -5.59 -5.60 0.20
N LEU A 14 -6.89 -5.81 0.34
CA LEU A 14 -7.49 -6.17 1.61
C LEU A 14 -7.53 -7.70 1.66
N THR A 15 -6.71 -8.32 2.50
CA THR A 15 -6.77 -9.78 2.71
C THR A 15 -7.43 -10.12 4.04
N ALA A 16 -7.58 -9.13 4.91
CA ALA A 16 -8.26 -9.26 6.19
C ALA A 16 -9.78 -9.54 6.05
N THR A 17 -10.33 -10.26 7.02
CA THR A 17 -11.77 -10.45 7.21
C THR A 17 -12.27 -9.49 8.29
N ALA A 18 -12.88 -8.37 7.88
CA ALA A 18 -13.40 -7.38 8.82
C ALA A 18 -14.64 -6.64 8.28
N ASP A 19 -15.36 -5.99 9.19
CA ASP A 19 -16.45 -5.08 8.82
C ASP A 19 -15.92 -3.84 8.09
N ALA A 20 -16.81 -3.17 7.35
CA ALA A 20 -16.44 -2.01 6.55
C ALA A 20 -15.83 -0.87 7.38
N LYS A 21 -16.27 -0.67 8.63
CA LYS A 21 -15.78 0.42 9.49
C LYS A 21 -14.33 0.17 9.91
N THR A 22 -14.01 -1.07 10.27
CA THR A 22 -12.65 -1.50 10.58
C THR A 22 -11.71 -1.35 9.38
N LEU A 23 -12.15 -1.73 8.18
CA LEU A 23 -11.35 -1.57 6.96
C LEU A 23 -11.17 -0.09 6.57
N ASN A 24 -12.24 0.71 6.69
CA ASN A 24 -12.18 2.15 6.49
C ASN A 24 -11.18 2.80 7.43
N ARG A 25 -11.19 2.42 8.71
CA ARG A 25 -10.20 2.89 9.69
C ARG A 25 -8.76 2.63 9.22
N ALA A 26 -8.48 1.45 8.68
CA ALA A 26 -7.16 1.10 8.21
C ALA A 26 -6.76 1.88 6.94
N LEU A 27 -7.65 1.94 5.94
CA LEU A 27 -7.42 2.65 4.67
C LEU A 27 -7.27 4.16 4.83
N LEU A 28 -7.96 4.75 5.81
CA LEU A 28 -7.83 6.17 6.11
C LEU A 28 -6.50 6.50 6.81
N ARG A 29 -5.87 5.52 7.49
CA ARG A 29 -4.59 5.69 8.17
C ARG A 29 -3.38 5.65 7.25
N ILE A 30 -3.47 4.95 6.11
CA ILE A 30 -2.37 4.87 5.12
C ILE A 30 -2.20 6.16 4.29
N GLN A 31 -3.06 7.17 4.49
CA GLN A 31 -3.03 8.41 3.70
C GLN A 31 -1.73 9.20 3.89
N GLY A 32 -1.23 9.75 2.77
CA GLY A 32 -0.03 10.58 2.70
C GLY A 32 -0.28 12.03 3.07
N TRP A 33 -0.24 12.34 4.36
CA TRP A 33 -0.50 13.70 4.88
C TRP A 33 0.60 14.72 4.58
N GLU A 34 1.76 14.28 4.08
CA GLU A 34 2.88 15.15 3.76
C GLU A 34 2.58 16.01 2.52
N VAL A 35 2.07 15.36 1.47
CA VAL A 35 1.86 15.95 0.14
C VAL A 35 0.40 16.27 -0.16
N SER A 36 -0.54 15.63 0.53
CA SER A 36 -1.96 15.82 0.25
C SER A 36 -2.49 17.09 0.93
N GLU A 37 -2.80 18.11 0.13
CA GLU A 37 -3.57 19.29 0.59
C GLU A 37 -5.06 18.97 0.72
N TYR A 38 -5.54 17.94 0.01
CA TYR A 38 -6.95 17.55 -0.08
C TYR A 38 -7.15 16.09 0.33
N LEU A 39 -8.02 15.87 1.31
CA LEU A 39 -8.38 14.57 1.88
C LEU A 39 -8.79 13.48 0.87
N CYS A 40 -9.07 13.84 -0.38
CA CYS A 40 -9.49 12.97 -1.47
C CYS A 40 -8.38 12.68 -2.51
N ASP A 41 -7.18 13.25 -2.39
CA ASP A 41 -6.04 12.96 -3.27
C ASP A 41 -5.25 11.74 -2.76
N SER A 42 -5.96 10.61 -2.68
CA SER A 42 -5.36 9.33 -2.36
C SER A 42 -4.71 8.74 -3.60
N LYS A 43 -3.42 8.43 -3.52
CA LYS A 43 -2.73 7.65 -4.56
C LYS A 43 -2.93 6.13 -4.42
N TRP A 44 -3.74 5.70 -3.46
CA TRP A 44 -4.05 4.30 -3.22
C TRP A 44 -5.26 3.82 -4.01
N THR A 45 -5.11 2.69 -4.71
CA THR A 45 -6.19 2.01 -5.43
C THR A 45 -6.46 0.65 -4.79
N VAL A 46 -7.63 0.51 -4.17
CA VAL A 46 -8.02 -0.74 -3.52
C VAL A 46 -8.54 -1.72 -4.56
N LEU A 47 -7.84 -2.84 -4.72
CA LEU A 47 -8.25 -3.92 -5.61
C LEU A 47 -9.09 -4.93 -4.82
N THR A 48 -10.35 -5.11 -5.23
CA THR A 48 -11.30 -6.01 -4.57
C THR A 48 -11.74 -7.19 -5.43
N SER A 49 -11.30 -7.24 -6.69
CA SER A 49 -11.72 -8.24 -7.69
C SER A 49 -10.52 -8.71 -8.48
N THR A 50 -10.51 -10.01 -8.81
CA THR A 50 -9.53 -10.58 -9.75
C THR A 50 -9.83 -10.22 -11.21
N GLN A 51 -11.05 -9.75 -11.48
CA GLN A 51 -11.45 -9.23 -12.79
C GLN A 51 -11.25 -7.71 -12.80
N LEU A 52 -10.20 -7.27 -13.50
CA LEU A 52 -9.88 -5.86 -13.65
C LEU A 52 -10.83 -5.16 -14.62
N PRO A 53 -11.18 -3.88 -14.37
CA PRO A 53 -12.03 -3.12 -15.27
C PRO A 53 -11.31 -2.85 -16.61
N PRO A 54 -12.06 -2.52 -17.68
CA PRO A 54 -11.45 -2.22 -18.97
C PRO A 54 -10.66 -0.90 -18.96
N MET A 55 -11.00 0.03 -18.05
CA MET A 55 -10.39 1.35 -17.90
C MET A 55 -10.35 1.75 -16.42
N THR A 56 -9.50 2.72 -16.09
CA THR A 56 -9.35 3.23 -14.72
C THR A 56 -10.67 3.86 -14.26
N PRO A 57 -11.27 3.36 -13.16
CA PRO A 57 -12.51 3.92 -12.65
C PRO A 57 -12.26 5.32 -12.05
N PRO A 58 -13.28 6.20 -12.01
CA PRO A 58 -13.14 7.46 -11.30
C PRO A 58 -12.90 7.21 -9.79
N PRO A 59 -12.24 8.15 -9.09
CA PRO A 59 -12.08 8.06 -7.64
C PRO A 59 -13.41 7.82 -6.94
N THR A 60 -13.44 6.83 -6.05
CA THR A 60 -14.63 6.54 -5.25
C THR A 60 -14.68 7.44 -4.02
N ALA A 61 -15.87 7.87 -3.65
CA ALA A 61 -16.05 8.59 -2.39
C ALA A 61 -15.75 7.65 -1.21
N THR A 62 -15.04 8.16 -0.21
CA THR A 62 -14.93 7.47 1.08
C THR A 62 -16.28 7.49 1.79
N ALA A 63 -16.69 6.43 2.49
CA ALA A 63 -15.96 5.22 2.88
C ALA A 63 -16.57 3.94 2.27
N PHE A 64 -15.90 2.78 2.37
CA PHE A 64 -16.43 1.48 1.94
C PHE A 64 -17.80 1.22 2.58
N GLY A 65 -18.76 0.74 1.76
CA GLY A 65 -20.07 0.32 2.23
C GLY A 65 -20.06 -1.04 2.93
N GLU A 66 -21.12 -1.31 3.71
CA GLU A 66 -21.26 -2.54 4.52
C GLU A 66 -21.23 -3.84 3.68
N ASN A 67 -21.66 -3.79 2.42
CA ASN A 67 -21.76 -4.95 1.52
C ASN A 67 -20.59 -5.03 0.51
N HIS A 68 -19.38 -4.65 0.91
CA HIS A 68 -18.23 -4.74 0.00
C HIS A 68 -17.90 -6.22 -0.27
N ARG A 69 -17.83 -6.59 -1.56
CA ARG A 69 -17.34 -7.91 -1.98
C ARG A 69 -15.86 -7.77 -2.30
N ASN A 70 -15.04 -8.58 -1.66
CA ASN A 70 -13.60 -8.57 -1.83
C ASN A 70 -13.06 -10.00 -2.05
N GLU A 71 -12.59 -10.29 -3.25
CA GLU A 71 -12.07 -11.59 -3.68
C GLU A 71 -10.67 -11.90 -3.17
N PHE A 72 -9.99 -10.91 -2.58
CA PHE A 72 -8.67 -11.08 -1.97
C PHE A 72 -8.73 -11.46 -0.48
N THR A 73 -9.92 -11.45 0.13
CA THR A 73 -10.11 -11.90 1.52
C THR A 73 -9.55 -13.31 1.72
N GLY A 74 -8.66 -13.47 2.70
CA GLY A 74 -8.00 -14.72 3.04
C GLY A 74 -6.86 -15.15 2.10
N ARG A 75 -6.52 -14.35 1.08
CA ARG A 75 -5.37 -14.64 0.20
C ARG A 75 -4.05 -14.41 0.93
N SER A 76 -3.09 -15.28 0.66
CA SER A 76 -1.69 -15.14 1.08
C SER A 76 -0.94 -14.10 0.25
N LEU A 77 0.21 -13.63 0.77
CA LEU A 77 1.11 -12.72 0.05
C LEU A 77 1.53 -13.30 -1.32
N ALA A 78 1.82 -14.61 -1.36
CA ALA A 78 2.22 -15.30 -2.59
C ALA A 78 1.09 -15.40 -3.63
N GLU A 79 -0.16 -15.60 -3.19
CA GLU A 79 -1.32 -15.57 -4.10
C GLU A 79 -1.57 -14.17 -4.66
N VAL A 80 -1.40 -13.13 -3.85
CA VAL A 80 -1.49 -11.73 -4.31
C VAL A 80 -0.37 -11.44 -5.32
N ASN A 81 0.86 -11.86 -5.04
CA ASN A 81 2.00 -11.73 -5.95
C ASN A 81 1.75 -12.44 -7.29
N THR A 82 1.24 -13.67 -7.22
CA THR A 82 0.86 -14.45 -8.42
C THR A 82 -0.20 -13.73 -9.24
N PHE A 83 -1.21 -13.15 -8.58
CA PHE A 83 -2.22 -12.34 -9.24
C PHE A 83 -1.59 -11.12 -9.92
N MET A 84 -0.86 -10.29 -9.19
CA MET A 84 -0.22 -9.06 -9.70
C MET A 84 0.57 -9.32 -10.98
N ARG A 85 1.36 -10.39 -11.00
CA ARG A 85 2.15 -10.80 -12.17
C ARG A 85 1.31 -11.33 -13.32
N ALA A 86 0.24 -12.07 -13.04
CA ALA A 86 -0.64 -12.60 -14.07
C ALA A 86 -1.43 -11.49 -14.80
N VAL A 87 -1.59 -10.33 -14.18
CA VAL A 87 -2.34 -9.20 -14.75
C VAL A 87 -1.49 -7.93 -14.90
N SER A 88 -0.16 -8.04 -14.92
CA SER A 88 0.77 -6.90 -14.94
C SER A 88 0.44 -5.92 -16.07
N ASP A 89 0.37 -6.41 -17.30
CA ASP A 89 0.14 -5.57 -18.48
C ASP A 89 -1.18 -4.79 -18.35
N LYS A 90 -2.19 -5.43 -17.76
CA LYS A 90 -3.50 -4.81 -17.54
C LYS A 90 -3.48 -3.76 -16.43
N LEU A 91 -2.68 -3.96 -15.38
CA LEU A 91 -2.53 -2.98 -14.31
C LEU A 91 -1.73 -1.76 -14.79
N GLU A 92 -0.71 -1.97 -15.64
CA GLU A 92 0.01 -0.88 -16.30
C GLU A 92 -0.91 -0.05 -17.21
N GLU A 93 -1.77 -0.70 -18.01
CA GLU A 93 -2.82 -0.02 -18.79
C GLU A 93 -3.80 0.81 -17.92
N LEU A 94 -3.93 0.46 -16.64
CA LEU A 94 -4.78 1.16 -15.68
C LEU A 94 -4.02 2.21 -14.86
N GLU A 95 -2.76 2.47 -15.19
CA GLU A 95 -1.87 3.39 -14.46
C GLU A 95 -1.66 2.98 -12.98
N ILE A 96 -1.76 1.68 -12.70
CA ILE A 96 -1.51 1.10 -11.38
C ILE A 96 -0.09 0.55 -11.36
N PHE A 97 0.76 1.16 -10.56
CA PHE A 97 2.15 0.78 -10.40
C PHE A 97 2.28 -0.58 -9.71
N LEU A 98 3.15 -1.41 -10.26
CA LEU A 98 3.25 -2.85 -9.96
C LEU A 98 4.40 -3.20 -9.04
N GLU A 99 5.44 -2.38 -9.00
CA GLU A 99 6.67 -2.73 -8.29
C GLU A 99 6.50 -2.67 -6.77
N LEU A 100 5.53 -1.89 -6.31
CA LEU A 100 5.22 -1.70 -4.90
C LEU A 100 3.71 -1.82 -4.69
N TRP A 101 3.30 -2.59 -3.69
CA TRP A 101 1.90 -2.73 -3.29
C TRP A 101 1.77 -2.94 -1.79
N LEU A 102 0.57 -2.71 -1.27
CA LEU A 102 0.28 -2.78 0.16
C LEU A 102 -0.78 -3.85 0.44
N ILE A 103 -0.60 -4.57 1.55
CA ILE A 103 -1.54 -5.57 2.04
C ILE A 103 -2.01 -5.18 3.45
N ILE A 104 -3.33 -5.18 3.64
CA ILE A 104 -3.98 -5.08 4.95
C ILE A 104 -4.59 -6.43 5.27
N ASP A 105 -3.95 -7.16 6.17
CA ASP A 105 -4.31 -8.52 6.60
C ASP A 105 -4.87 -8.54 8.04
N ASP A 106 -5.32 -9.71 8.49
CA ASP A 106 -5.93 -9.87 9.82
C ASP A 106 -4.96 -9.48 10.94
N ILE A 107 -3.67 -9.82 10.81
CA ILE A 107 -2.62 -9.42 11.74
C ILE A 107 -2.49 -7.90 11.76
N GLY A 108 -2.51 -7.28 10.57
CA GLY A 108 -2.44 -5.84 10.39
C GLY A 108 -3.56 -5.10 11.08
N LEU A 109 -4.80 -5.56 10.92
CA LEU A 109 -5.95 -4.96 11.61
C LEU A 109 -5.88 -5.10 13.14
N ALA A 110 -5.35 -6.22 13.63
CA ALA A 110 -5.22 -6.48 15.06
C ALA A 110 -4.07 -5.69 15.72
N THR A 111 -3.01 -5.39 14.97
CA THR A 111 -1.78 -4.77 15.47
C THR A 111 -1.53 -3.36 14.95
N ASP A 112 -2.49 -2.80 14.20
CA ASP A 112 -2.36 -1.53 13.48
C ASP A 112 -1.08 -1.47 12.60
N THR A 113 -0.84 -2.57 11.89
CA THR A 113 0.24 -2.71 10.91
C THR A 113 -0.31 -2.96 9.51
N CYS A 114 0.54 -2.81 8.50
CA CYS A 114 0.30 -3.28 7.15
C CYS A 114 1.58 -3.90 6.58
N VAL A 115 1.48 -4.57 5.45
CA VAL A 115 2.64 -5.13 4.75
C VAL A 115 2.88 -4.34 3.47
N VAL A 116 4.08 -3.78 3.32
CA VAL A 116 4.55 -3.21 2.06
C VAL A 116 5.35 -4.29 1.34
N CYS A 117 5.03 -4.52 0.08
CA CYS A 117 5.68 -5.52 -0.75
C CYS A 117 6.41 -4.85 -1.91
N LYS A 118 7.54 -5.42 -2.32
CA LYS A 118 8.31 -5.01 -3.49
C LYS A 118 8.58 -6.19 -4.41
N GLN A 119 8.24 -6.04 -5.69
CA GLN A 119 8.45 -7.06 -6.69
C GLN A 119 9.93 -7.16 -7.06
N CYS A 120 10.45 -8.38 -7.18
CA CYS A 120 11.79 -8.61 -7.71
C CYS A 120 11.73 -8.90 -9.22
N PHE A 121 12.76 -8.46 -9.93
CA PHE A 121 12.92 -8.62 -11.37
C PHE A 121 14.14 -9.49 -11.69
N ASP A 122 14.01 -10.35 -12.70
CA ASP A 122 15.14 -11.07 -13.30
C ASP A 122 15.38 -10.53 -14.71
N GLY A 123 16.65 -10.31 -15.03
CA GLY A 123 17.10 -9.96 -16.37
C GLY A 123 17.14 -8.46 -16.66
N GLY A 124 18.11 -8.06 -17.50
CA GLY A 124 18.32 -6.70 -17.96
C GLY A 124 19.78 -6.26 -17.92
N ASP A 125 20.40 -6.09 -19.10
CA ASP A 125 21.43 -5.04 -19.20
C ASP A 125 20.74 -3.73 -18.79
N GLU A 126 21.42 -2.88 -18.01
CA GLU A 126 20.89 -1.58 -17.55
C GLU A 126 20.36 -0.69 -18.71
N ASP A 127 20.76 -1.02 -19.95
CA ASP A 127 20.41 -0.33 -21.18
C ASP A 127 19.15 -0.86 -21.91
N ASP A 128 18.53 -1.97 -21.48
CA ASP A 128 17.33 -2.53 -22.15
C ASP A 128 16.25 -3.04 -21.16
N ALA A 129 15.42 -2.09 -20.70
CA ALA A 129 14.25 -2.33 -19.87
C ALA A 129 13.21 -3.28 -20.50
N SER A 130 13.27 -3.56 -21.81
CA SER A 130 12.33 -4.49 -22.47
C SER A 130 12.62 -5.98 -22.18
N THR A 131 13.72 -6.27 -21.47
CA THR A 131 14.12 -7.63 -21.08
C THR A 131 13.82 -7.96 -19.62
N TRP A 132 13.30 -7.00 -18.85
CA TRP A 132 12.99 -7.20 -17.44
C TRP A 132 11.74 -8.06 -17.31
N SER A 133 11.81 -9.11 -16.48
CA SER A 133 10.68 -10.00 -16.25
C SER A 133 10.41 -10.17 -14.76
N TYR A 134 9.13 -10.18 -14.39
CA TYR A 134 8.71 -10.37 -13.01
C TYR A 134 9.00 -11.78 -12.51
N THR A 135 9.73 -11.88 -11.40
CA THR A 135 10.07 -13.16 -10.77
C THR A 135 8.98 -13.64 -9.81
N ASP A 136 9.05 -14.91 -9.41
CA ASP A 136 8.20 -15.44 -8.34
C ASP A 136 8.54 -14.84 -6.95
N ASN A 137 9.68 -14.15 -6.84
CA ASN A 137 10.17 -13.58 -5.60
C ASN A 137 9.68 -12.14 -5.41
N PHE A 138 9.48 -11.78 -4.15
CA PHE A 138 9.16 -10.43 -3.71
C PHE A 138 9.68 -10.24 -2.29
N GLU A 139 9.95 -9.00 -1.92
CA GLU A 139 10.26 -8.61 -0.55
C GLU A 139 8.98 -8.17 0.16
N ALA A 140 8.86 -8.46 1.45
CA ALA A 140 7.69 -8.08 2.25
C ALA A 140 8.11 -7.56 3.63
N LEU A 141 7.64 -6.37 3.97
CA LEU A 141 8.02 -5.65 5.18
C LEU A 141 6.75 -5.27 5.94
N ARG A 142 6.62 -5.74 7.18
CA ARG A 142 5.50 -5.37 8.04
C ARG A 142 5.84 -4.11 8.82
N ILE A 143 5.05 -3.06 8.62
CA ILE A 143 5.27 -1.72 9.17
C ILE A 143 4.04 -1.24 9.96
N PRO A 144 4.19 -0.31 10.91
CA PRO A 144 3.04 0.41 11.47
C PRO A 144 2.24 1.05 10.33
N ILE A 145 0.92 0.93 10.36
CA ILE A 145 0.06 1.35 9.23
C ILE A 145 0.21 2.83 8.87
N ASP A 146 0.55 3.64 9.85
CA ASP A 146 0.77 5.08 9.70
C ASP A 146 2.06 5.42 8.96
N GLN A 147 2.99 4.46 8.89
CA GLN A 147 4.26 4.57 8.17
C GLN A 147 4.12 4.13 6.70
N ALA A 148 2.93 3.71 6.27
CA ALA A 148 2.69 3.27 4.90
C ALA A 148 3.20 4.29 3.89
N TRP A 149 2.73 5.53 3.95
CA TRP A 149 3.14 6.56 3.00
C TRP A 149 4.64 6.90 3.05
N PRO A 150 5.26 7.24 4.21
CA PRO A 150 6.69 7.56 4.25
C PRO A 150 7.60 6.44 3.74
N VAL A 151 7.32 5.20 4.11
CA VAL A 151 8.11 4.05 3.63
C VAL A 151 7.94 3.90 2.13
N PHE A 152 6.70 3.96 1.64
CA PHE A 152 6.39 3.79 0.23
C PHE A 152 7.01 4.90 -0.64
N SER A 153 6.89 6.17 -0.24
CA SER A 153 7.48 7.29 -0.96
C SER A 153 9.01 7.23 -0.94
N GLY A 154 9.63 6.83 0.17
CA GLY A 154 11.07 6.64 0.25
C GLY A 154 11.57 5.55 -0.70
N LEU A 155 10.83 4.45 -0.83
CA LEU A 155 11.15 3.37 -1.78
C LEU A 155 11.04 3.83 -3.24
N VAL A 156 10.00 4.60 -3.58
CA VAL A 156 9.85 5.22 -4.92
C VAL A 156 11.01 6.18 -5.20
N LEU A 157 11.53 6.88 -4.19
CA LEU A 157 12.68 7.78 -4.29
C LEU A 157 14.03 7.05 -4.28
N GLY A 158 14.04 5.72 -4.38
CA GLY A 158 15.25 4.91 -4.55
C GLY A 158 15.89 4.41 -3.25
N ARG A 159 15.20 4.49 -2.10
CA ARG A 159 15.62 3.74 -0.91
C ARG A 159 15.36 2.26 -1.09
N GLU A 160 16.07 1.44 -0.32
CA GLU A 160 15.94 -0.01 -0.39
C GLU A 160 15.15 -0.56 0.81
N PHE A 161 14.58 -1.75 0.66
CA PHE A 161 13.89 -2.42 1.77
C PHE A 161 14.81 -2.62 2.97
N ILE A 162 16.09 -2.95 2.71
CA ILE A 162 17.10 -3.17 3.75
C ILE A 162 17.31 -1.95 4.65
N ASP A 163 17.09 -0.73 4.12
CA ASP A 163 17.20 0.49 4.92
C ASP A 163 16.16 0.53 6.04
N TYR A 164 15.02 -0.13 5.88
CA TYR A 164 13.91 -0.14 6.83
C TYR A 164 13.84 -1.40 7.69
N GLN A 165 14.72 -2.37 7.46
CA GLN A 165 14.72 -3.64 8.17
C GLN A 165 15.43 -3.51 9.51
N ALA A 166 14.92 -4.19 10.54
CA ALA A 166 15.63 -4.33 11.79
C ALA A 166 16.94 -5.10 11.58
N ASN A 167 17.97 -4.82 12.39
CA ASN A 167 19.26 -5.53 12.32
C ASN A 167 19.13 -7.05 12.48
N ASP A 168 18.05 -7.50 13.14
CA ASP A 168 17.60 -8.88 13.15
C ASP A 168 16.77 -9.12 11.87
N LEU A 169 17.42 -9.65 10.84
CA LEU A 169 16.81 -10.00 9.54
C LEU A 169 15.99 -11.29 9.60
N SER A 170 15.48 -11.68 10.77
CA SER A 170 14.63 -12.88 10.87
C SER A 170 13.30 -12.66 10.14
N VAL A 171 12.98 -13.62 9.29
CA VAL A 171 11.68 -13.72 8.63
C VAL A 171 10.66 -14.15 9.68
N GLN A 172 9.59 -13.36 9.81
CA GLN A 172 8.46 -13.64 10.69
C GLN A 172 7.64 -14.82 10.17
N SER A 173 6.74 -15.35 11.01
CA SER A 173 5.91 -16.52 10.65
C SER A 173 4.96 -16.28 9.46
N ASP A 174 4.67 -15.03 9.13
CA ASP A 174 3.83 -14.61 8.00
C ASP A 174 4.64 -14.34 6.71
N GLY A 175 5.96 -14.55 6.74
CA GLY A 175 6.85 -14.31 5.60
C GLY A 175 7.36 -12.87 5.48
N THR A 176 7.04 -11.99 6.44
CA THR A 176 7.53 -10.59 6.43
C THR A 176 8.84 -10.43 7.21
N VAL A 177 9.63 -9.42 6.89
CA VAL A 177 10.79 -9.02 7.71
C VAL A 177 10.35 -7.97 8.74
N GLN A 178 11.02 -7.94 9.89
CA GLN A 178 10.76 -6.96 10.93
C GLN A 178 11.22 -5.55 10.53
N PHE A 179 10.36 -4.57 10.74
CA PHE A 179 10.66 -3.15 10.53
C PHE A 179 11.50 -2.54 11.65
N ASP A 180 12.49 -1.74 11.28
CA ASP A 180 13.25 -0.91 12.21
C ASP A 180 12.42 0.30 12.65
N THR A 181 11.88 0.20 13.86
CA THR A 181 11.13 1.28 14.51
C THR A 181 11.92 2.59 14.68
N SER A 182 13.23 2.60 14.48
CA SER A 182 14.02 3.84 14.45
C SER A 182 13.58 4.79 13.32
N TYR A 183 13.08 4.23 12.21
CA TYR A 183 12.52 4.96 11.06
C TYR A 183 11.12 5.50 11.32
N SER A 184 10.42 5.04 12.36
CA SER A 184 9.11 5.60 12.73
C SER A 184 9.16 7.08 13.13
N LYS A 185 10.36 7.62 13.37
CA LYS A 185 10.59 9.03 13.71
C LYS A 185 10.45 9.97 12.51
N GLU A 186 10.36 9.49 11.27
CA GLU A 186 10.21 10.36 10.11
C GLU A 186 8.84 11.09 10.09
N LEU A 187 7.82 10.61 10.82
CA LEU A 187 6.57 11.36 11.12
C LEU A 187 6.70 12.30 12.34
N THR A 188 7.72 13.15 12.37
CA THR A 188 7.91 14.12 13.48
C THR A 188 7.59 15.55 13.10
N ASP A 189 7.25 15.82 11.84
CA ASP A 189 6.82 17.14 11.40
C ASP A 189 5.49 17.54 12.09
N PRO A 190 5.49 18.60 12.92
CA PRO A 190 4.29 19.05 13.62
C PRO A 190 3.12 19.39 12.71
N ASP A 191 3.37 19.92 11.50
CA ASP A 191 2.32 20.31 10.55
C ASP A 191 1.68 19.08 9.90
N VAL A 192 2.45 18.03 9.64
CA VAL A 192 1.93 16.73 9.17
C VAL A 192 1.07 16.09 10.26
N LEU A 193 1.53 16.12 11.52
CA LEU A 193 0.79 15.58 12.66
C LEU A 193 -0.53 16.33 12.90
N ASP A 194 -0.52 17.66 12.83
CA ASP A 194 -1.74 18.48 12.98
C ASP A 194 -2.74 18.22 11.84
N ARG A 195 -2.28 18.18 10.58
CA ARG A 195 -3.13 17.84 9.42
C ARG A 195 -3.78 16.47 9.60
N ARG A 196 -2.98 15.47 9.98
CA ARG A 196 -3.44 14.12 10.24
C ARG A 196 -4.47 14.06 11.37
N GLN A 197 -4.23 14.77 12.47
CA GLN A 197 -5.17 14.82 13.60
C GLN A 197 -6.50 15.47 13.20
N LYS A 198 -6.46 16.58 12.44
CA LYS A 198 -7.66 17.26 11.93
C LYS A 198 -8.46 16.37 10.99
N GLY A 199 -7.79 15.71 10.04
CA GLY A 199 -8.43 14.77 9.13
C GLY A 199 -9.07 13.59 9.86
N TRP A 200 -8.38 13.04 10.86
CA TRP A 200 -8.90 11.98 11.71
C TRP A 200 -10.17 12.40 12.47
N GLN A 201 -10.17 13.59 13.07
CA GLN A 201 -11.34 14.11 13.76
C GLN A 201 -12.52 14.32 12.80
N MET A 202 -12.27 14.83 11.60
CA MET A 202 -13.31 15.00 10.59
C MET A 202 -13.96 13.66 10.21
N TRP A 203 -13.17 12.59 10.00
CA TRP A 203 -13.72 11.26 9.68
C TRP A 203 -14.51 10.64 10.83
N LYS A 204 -14.13 10.93 12.09
CA LYS A 204 -14.94 10.58 13.26
C LYS A 204 -16.28 11.31 13.23
N ASP A 205 -16.26 12.61 12.99
CA ASP A 205 -17.47 13.46 12.95
C ASP A 205 -18.42 13.04 11.82
N GLN A 206 -17.89 12.50 10.72
CA GLN A 206 -18.65 11.94 9.59
C GLN A 206 -19.10 10.48 9.82
N GLY A 207 -18.69 9.84 10.92
CA GLY A 207 -19.06 8.46 11.25
C GLY A 207 -18.33 7.38 10.43
N HIS A 208 -17.26 7.74 9.72
CA HIS A 208 -16.46 6.79 8.94
C HIS A 208 -15.55 5.91 9.82
N VAL A 209 -15.20 6.40 11.02
CA VAL A 209 -14.39 5.72 12.03
C VAL A 209 -14.97 5.98 13.44
N ASP A 210 -14.74 5.07 14.39
CA ASP A 210 -15.11 5.20 15.81
C ASP A 210 -14.24 6.23 16.57
#